data_AF-A0A0X1L2Q6-F1
#
_entry.id   AF-A0A0X1L2Q6-F1
#
_cell.length_a   1.000
_cell.length_b   1.000
_cell.length_c   1.000
_cell.angle_alpha   90.00
_cell.angle_beta   90.00
_cell.angle_gamma   90.00
#
_symmetry.space_group_name_H-M   'P 1'
#
loop_
_entity.id
_entity.type
_entity.pdbx_description
1 polymer ?
#
loop_
_entity_poly.entity_id
_entity_poly.type
_entity_poly.pdbx_seq_one_letter_code
_entity_poly.pdbx_strand_id
1 'polypeptide(L)'
;MKDNSTSAVSSWLGYKIQEYRLTQRLLEANNSSCIGFEILDDLEEHTGSTSTFEQDKISTTGRNIVSNHSKDLWKTLSNWMDLIDSGEIDVDNTIFLLFTNKRCHSEVLQLLSTSQATEEASKAFDEILKIVSHPSPSIANYLNNFSKSKTDACRLISKFTYIYGSGSAPHDLRESYKLHRLGALEEHLDEIMYEILGWVSDVLTLAAEKRQPTIVRAKDFGARLGEIESKYRQKTILNYFCNRSSESEDVQNTIKDAPNYIKQLNLINVDDSELEEAAIANLETKDAVVEWTLNGDVQDYSYRYYQRELRRCWGIQKQKIHLDFNGRPETEVGQRLYIECLNNVTRYYLENKKVGDFFAHGTLHSMADKLTIGWHPEFDKKLGDPDA
;
A
#
# COMPACT_ATOMS: atom_id res chain seq x y z
N MET A 1 22.37 -31.92 -5.37
CA MET A 1 23.38 -30.87 -5.64
C MET A 1 24.24 -30.74 -4.39
N LYS A 2 25.58 -30.65 -4.51
CA LYS A 2 26.44 -30.38 -3.34
C LYS A 2 26.32 -28.89 -2.99
N ASP A 3 26.07 -28.59 -1.71
CA ASP A 3 26.10 -27.24 -1.13
C ASP A 3 27.52 -26.68 -1.17
N ASN A 4 27.96 -26.23 -2.35
CA ASN A 4 29.10 -25.33 -2.44
C ASN A 4 28.54 -23.90 -2.37
N SER A 5 28.44 -23.34 -1.16
CA SER A 5 28.28 -21.90 -1.01
C SER A 5 29.55 -21.23 -1.55
N THR A 6 29.55 -20.87 -2.82
CA THR A 6 30.61 -20.06 -3.41
C THR A 6 30.57 -18.68 -2.74
N SER A 7 31.74 -18.09 -2.46
CA SER A 7 31.85 -16.78 -1.80
C SER A 7 31.00 -15.70 -2.49
N ALA A 8 30.86 -15.78 -3.82
CA ALA A 8 30.03 -14.88 -4.61
C ALA A 8 28.54 -14.94 -4.24
N VAL A 9 27.97 -16.11 -3.96
CA VAL A 9 26.56 -16.25 -3.55
C VAL A 9 26.34 -15.65 -2.17
N SER A 10 27.29 -15.82 -1.25
CA SER A 10 27.23 -15.22 0.09
C SER A 10 27.30 -13.69 0.02
N SER A 11 28.21 -13.14 -0.79
CA SER A 11 28.29 -11.68 -1.01
C SER A 11 27.03 -11.12 -1.67
N TRP A 12 26.54 -11.77 -2.74
CA TRP A 12 25.31 -11.37 -3.42
C TRP A 12 24.09 -11.38 -2.47
N LEU A 13 23.97 -12.41 -1.63
CA LEU A 13 22.90 -12.50 -0.64
C LEU A 13 23.02 -11.38 0.40
N GLY A 14 24.24 -11.04 0.82
CA GLY A 14 24.54 -9.92 1.70
C GLY A 14 23.94 -8.61 1.18
N TYR A 15 24.39 -8.21 -0.02
CA TYR A 15 23.92 -7.00 -0.67
C TYR A 15 22.42 -7.00 -0.92
N LYS A 16 21.85 -8.15 -1.33
CA LYS A 16 20.41 -8.21 -1.55
C LYS A 16 19.60 -8.03 -0.27
N ILE A 17 20.00 -8.63 0.84
CA ILE A 17 19.29 -8.43 2.11
C ILE A 17 19.39 -6.98 2.57
N GLN A 18 20.55 -6.32 2.41
CA GLN A 18 20.69 -4.89 2.71
C GLN A 18 19.75 -4.03 1.83
N GLU A 19 19.56 -4.34 0.55
CA GLU A 19 18.57 -3.64 -0.31
C GLU A 19 17.12 -3.82 0.20
N TYR A 20 16.75 -5.04 0.62
CA TYR A 20 15.45 -5.27 1.27
C TYR A 20 15.34 -4.47 2.56
N ARG A 21 16.41 -4.42 3.37
CA ARG A 21 16.46 -3.69 4.62
C ARG A 21 16.34 -2.19 4.42
N LEU A 22 17.06 -1.62 3.46
CA LEU A 22 16.92 -0.23 3.02
C LEU A 22 15.46 0.10 2.70
N THR A 23 14.80 -0.76 1.93
CA THR A 23 13.40 -0.56 1.54
C THR A 23 12.46 -0.62 2.74
N GLN A 24 12.71 -1.51 3.72
CA GLN A 24 11.98 -1.51 5.00
C GLN A 24 12.19 -0.22 5.77
N ARG A 25 13.44 0.25 5.91
CA ARG A 25 13.75 1.50 6.60
C ARG A 25 13.08 2.69 5.92
N LEU A 26 12.99 2.71 4.59
CA LEU A 26 12.26 3.73 3.82
C LEU A 26 10.74 3.72 4.06
N LEU A 27 10.14 2.54 4.32
CA LEU A 27 8.73 2.42 4.71
C LEU A 27 8.47 2.94 6.13
N GLU A 28 9.43 2.72 7.03
CA GLU A 28 9.37 3.12 8.45
C GLU A 28 9.69 4.62 8.63
N ALA A 29 10.48 5.21 7.73
CA ALA A 29 11.02 6.55 7.87
C ALA A 29 9.99 7.66 7.70
N ASN A 30 10.25 8.78 8.37
CA ASN A 30 9.48 10.00 8.17
C ASN A 30 9.77 10.62 6.80
N ASN A 31 8.81 11.35 6.22
CA ASN A 31 9.00 12.00 4.92
C ASN A 31 10.17 13.01 4.88
N SER A 32 10.61 13.53 6.03
CA SER A 32 11.77 14.42 6.13
C SER A 32 13.11 13.68 6.14
N SER A 33 13.13 12.37 6.30
CA SER A 33 14.33 11.55 6.39
C SER A 33 14.98 11.32 5.02
N CYS A 34 16.29 11.05 5.05
CA CYS A 34 16.99 10.40 3.95
C CYS A 34 17.78 9.21 4.47
N ILE A 35 17.89 8.16 3.64
CA ILE A 35 18.60 6.94 3.99
C ILE A 35 19.74 6.73 3.00
N GLY A 36 20.97 6.71 3.51
CA GLY A 36 22.19 6.33 2.81
C GLY A 36 22.41 4.82 2.84
N PHE A 37 23.01 4.29 1.79
CA PHE A 37 23.34 2.88 1.61
C PHE A 37 24.83 2.75 1.33
N GLU A 38 25.58 2.02 2.17
CA GLU A 38 27.03 1.79 2.02
C GLU A 38 27.87 3.09 1.90
N ILE A 39 27.62 4.05 2.80
CA ILE A 39 28.36 5.33 2.86
C ILE A 39 29.38 5.31 4.01
N LEU A 40 28.93 5.46 5.26
CA LEU A 40 29.78 5.28 6.45
C LEU A 40 29.48 3.97 7.18
N ASP A 41 28.26 3.46 7.02
CA ASP A 41 27.81 2.15 7.49
C ASP A 41 26.98 1.46 6.40
N ASP A 42 26.50 0.23 6.68
CA ASP A 42 25.66 -0.53 5.73
C ASP A 42 24.41 0.30 5.36
N LEU A 43 23.74 0.89 6.36
CA LEU A 43 22.65 1.85 6.19
C LEU A 43 22.80 3.02 7.17
N GLU A 44 22.43 4.23 6.74
CA GLU A 44 22.43 5.41 7.60
C GLU A 44 21.16 6.26 7.38
N GLU A 45 20.34 6.47 8.40
CA GLU A 45 19.18 7.36 8.33
C GLU A 45 19.53 8.71 8.95
N HIS A 46 19.25 9.81 8.25
CA HIS A 46 19.37 11.16 8.77
C HIS A 46 18.00 11.85 8.82
N THR A 47 17.63 12.33 10.01
CA THR A 47 16.34 12.98 10.28
C THR A 47 16.55 14.22 11.15
N GLY A 48 16.62 15.38 10.51
CA GLY A 48 16.92 16.64 11.21
C GLY A 48 18.33 16.60 11.79
N SER A 49 18.45 16.71 13.12
CA SER A 49 19.73 16.63 13.84
C SER A 49 20.09 15.22 14.31
N THR A 50 19.18 14.24 14.17
CA THR A 50 19.39 12.88 14.64
C THR A 50 19.80 11.98 13.48
N SER A 51 20.73 11.07 13.74
CA SER A 51 21.15 10.03 12.81
C SER A 51 21.05 8.64 13.41
N THR A 52 20.78 7.65 12.57
CA THR A 52 20.83 6.23 12.93
C THR A 52 21.83 5.55 12.01
N PHE A 53 22.89 4.98 12.56
CA PHE A 53 23.89 4.21 11.83
C PHE A 53 23.61 2.73 12.06
N GLU A 54 23.25 2.04 11.00
CA GLU A 54 22.78 0.66 11.01
C GLU A 54 23.81 -0.25 10.33
N GLN A 55 24.24 -1.26 11.08
CA GLN A 55 25.17 -2.27 10.63
C GLN A 55 24.44 -3.61 10.52
N ASP A 56 24.44 -4.21 9.33
CA ASP A 56 23.70 -5.43 9.00
C ASP A 56 24.60 -6.66 9.13
N LYS A 57 24.11 -7.67 9.86
CA LYS A 57 24.85 -8.92 10.08
C LYS A 57 23.99 -10.11 9.68
N ILE A 58 24.40 -10.75 8.58
CA ILE A 58 23.64 -11.79 7.91
C ILE A 58 24.29 -13.16 8.13
N SER A 59 23.54 -14.09 8.71
CA SER A 59 23.95 -15.50 8.83
C SER A 59 23.05 -16.41 7.99
N THR A 60 23.67 -17.16 7.09
CA THR A 60 23.05 -18.29 6.39
C THR A 60 23.12 -19.59 7.20
N THR A 61 23.94 -19.61 8.24
CA THR A 61 24.15 -20.79 9.10
C THR A 61 23.34 -20.66 10.41
N GLY A 62 23.28 -21.73 11.19
CA GLY A 62 22.75 -21.68 12.57
C GLY A 62 23.70 -21.02 13.58
N ARG A 63 24.87 -20.54 13.15
CA ARG A 63 25.86 -19.94 14.05
C ARG A 63 25.38 -18.58 14.56
N ASN A 64 25.55 -18.37 15.87
CA ASN A 64 25.37 -17.08 16.51
C ASN A 64 26.53 -16.14 16.14
N ILE A 65 26.25 -15.16 15.29
CA ILE A 65 27.21 -14.16 14.76
C ILE A 65 27.42 -12.98 15.71
N VAL A 66 26.75 -12.96 16.87
CA VAL A 66 26.84 -11.89 17.89
C VAL A 66 27.08 -12.49 19.29
N SER A 67 27.79 -13.62 19.36
CA SER A 67 28.24 -14.19 20.63
C SER A 67 29.23 -13.26 21.37
N ASN A 68 29.44 -13.48 22.66
CA ASN A 68 30.35 -12.64 23.49
C ASN A 68 31.76 -12.47 22.87
N HIS A 69 32.26 -13.47 22.15
CA HIS A 69 33.58 -13.43 21.48
C HIS A 69 33.47 -13.34 19.94
N SER A 70 32.33 -12.88 19.41
CA SER A 70 32.15 -12.75 17.96
C SER A 70 33.03 -11.64 17.40
N LYS A 71 33.86 -12.00 16.41
CA LYS A 71 34.67 -11.01 15.66
C LYS A 71 33.77 -9.97 14.97
N ASP A 72 32.60 -10.37 14.49
CA ASP A 72 31.70 -9.48 13.74
C ASP A 72 31.08 -8.41 14.65
N LEU A 73 30.69 -8.78 15.87
CA LEU A 73 30.18 -7.84 16.87
C LEU A 73 31.28 -6.86 17.30
N TRP A 74 32.45 -7.37 17.68
CA TRP A 74 33.54 -6.51 18.17
C TRP A 74 34.09 -5.58 17.08
N LYS A 75 34.20 -6.06 15.84
CA LYS A 75 34.56 -5.22 14.71
C LYS A 75 33.54 -4.10 14.49
N THR A 76 32.24 -4.40 14.59
CA THR A 76 31.17 -3.40 14.48
C THR A 76 31.34 -2.29 15.53
N LEU A 77 31.46 -2.67 16.81
CA LEU A 77 31.65 -1.70 17.90
C LEU A 77 32.93 -0.87 17.72
N SER A 78 34.03 -1.52 17.29
CA SER A 78 35.29 -0.82 17.01
C SER A 78 35.15 0.18 15.87
N ASN A 79 34.47 -0.18 14.78
CA ASN A 79 34.29 0.72 13.64
C ASN A 79 33.48 1.97 14.04
N TRP A 80 32.42 1.81 14.84
CA TRP A 80 31.68 2.97 15.37
C TRP A 80 32.53 3.84 16.28
N MET A 81 33.41 3.26 17.10
CA MET A 81 34.38 4.03 17.88
C MET A 81 35.36 4.79 17.00
N ASP A 82 35.81 4.22 15.89
CA ASP A 82 36.67 4.92 14.93
C ASP A 82 35.95 6.13 14.30
N LEU A 83 34.66 6.02 13.99
CA LEU A 83 33.84 7.11 13.46
C LEU A 83 33.57 8.23 14.49
N ILE A 84 33.47 7.87 15.77
CA ILE A 84 33.39 8.85 16.87
C ILE A 84 34.74 9.56 17.04
N ASP A 85 35.84 8.80 17.09
CA ASP A 85 37.20 9.33 17.25
C ASP A 85 37.60 10.27 16.10
N SER A 86 37.14 10.00 14.87
CA SER A 86 37.41 10.85 13.70
C SER A 86 36.52 12.10 13.63
N GLY A 87 35.45 12.16 14.43
CA GLY A 87 34.46 13.24 14.39
C GLY A 87 33.50 13.19 13.20
N GLU A 88 33.40 12.05 12.50
CA GLU A 88 32.44 11.84 11.40
C GLU A 88 31.01 11.67 11.96
N ILE A 89 30.87 11.26 13.22
CA ILE A 89 29.60 11.05 13.91
C ILE A 89 29.54 11.85 15.22
N ASP A 90 28.44 12.58 15.42
CA ASP A 90 28.08 13.12 16.73
C ASP A 90 27.36 12.05 17.56
N VAL A 91 28.08 11.47 18.52
CA VAL A 91 27.60 10.38 19.39
C VAL A 91 26.39 10.79 20.23
N ASP A 92 26.24 12.06 20.60
CA ASP A 92 25.14 12.51 21.46
C ASP A 92 23.79 12.53 20.71
N ASN A 93 23.85 12.67 19.38
CA ASN A 93 22.70 12.72 18.46
C ASN A 93 22.58 11.47 17.56
N THR A 94 23.33 10.42 17.84
CA THR A 94 23.36 9.21 17.01
C THR A 94 22.81 7.99 17.72
N ILE A 95 22.00 7.20 17.02
CA ILE A 95 21.57 5.85 17.40
C ILE A 95 22.46 4.84 16.66
N PHE A 96 23.00 3.86 17.37
CA PHE A 96 23.80 2.78 16.79
C PHE A 96 22.95 1.51 16.72
N LEU A 97 22.55 1.11 15.53
CA LEU A 97 21.60 0.03 15.31
C LEU A 97 22.34 -1.20 14.75
N LEU A 98 22.33 -2.30 15.49
CA LEU A 98 22.76 -3.59 14.98
C LEU A 98 21.55 -4.36 14.47
N PHE A 99 21.54 -4.68 13.18
CA PHE A 99 20.52 -5.56 12.61
C PHE A 99 21.09 -6.96 12.35
N THR A 100 20.33 -7.98 12.71
CA THR A 100 20.63 -9.35 12.26
C THR A 100 19.46 -9.95 11.50
N ASN A 101 19.74 -10.74 10.47
CA ASN A 101 18.68 -11.36 9.68
C ASN A 101 17.81 -12.36 10.49
N LYS A 102 18.28 -12.80 11.66
CA LYS A 102 17.58 -13.70 12.60
C LYS A 102 17.91 -13.29 14.03
N ARG A 103 17.09 -13.70 15.00
CA ARG A 103 17.32 -13.40 16.43
C ARG A 103 18.64 -13.99 16.97
N CYS A 104 19.59 -13.10 17.19
CA CYS A 104 20.80 -13.16 18.03
C CYS A 104 20.54 -13.21 19.55
N HIS A 105 21.43 -13.83 20.36
CA HIS A 105 21.48 -13.62 21.81
C HIS A 105 22.89 -13.82 22.38
N SER A 106 23.31 -12.94 23.27
CA SER A 106 24.51 -13.10 24.10
C SER A 106 24.40 -12.16 25.32
N GLU A 107 25.18 -12.42 26.36
CA GLU A 107 25.20 -11.56 27.56
C GLU A 107 25.70 -10.16 27.20
N VAL A 108 26.74 -10.06 26.35
CA VAL A 108 27.24 -8.77 25.86
C VAL A 108 26.16 -8.03 25.06
N LEU A 109 25.49 -8.70 24.11
CA LEU A 109 24.43 -8.06 23.31
C LEU A 109 23.27 -7.58 24.19
N GLN A 110 22.89 -8.38 25.20
CA GLN A 110 21.86 -8.01 26.15
C GLN A 110 22.25 -6.73 26.90
N LEU A 111 23.45 -6.69 27.49
CA LEU A 111 23.96 -5.51 28.20
C LEU A 111 24.01 -4.28 27.31
N LEU A 112 24.45 -4.41 26.06
CA LEU A 112 24.44 -3.31 25.09
C LEU A 112 23.02 -2.78 24.83
N SER A 113 22.06 -3.68 24.60
CA SER A 113 20.69 -3.32 24.20
C SER A 113 19.81 -2.78 25.33
N THR A 114 20.13 -3.06 26.59
CA THR A 114 19.28 -2.68 27.74
C THR A 114 19.80 -1.47 28.53
N SER A 115 21.00 -0.98 28.25
CA SER A 115 21.69 0.01 29.12
C SER A 115 21.63 1.42 28.55
N GLN A 116 20.45 2.05 28.62
CA GLN A 116 20.17 3.32 27.96
C GLN A 116 20.52 4.55 28.82
N ALA A 117 20.54 4.41 30.16
CA ALA A 117 20.95 5.50 31.05
C ALA A 117 22.48 5.57 31.21
N THR A 118 23.04 6.75 31.45
CA THR A 118 24.50 6.94 31.59
C THR A 118 25.13 6.06 32.67
N GLU A 119 24.46 5.90 33.82
CA GLU A 119 24.97 5.06 34.91
C GLU A 119 24.89 3.56 34.56
N GLU A 120 23.83 3.14 33.88
CA GLU A 120 23.66 1.77 33.39
C GLU A 120 24.71 1.44 32.34
N ALA A 121 24.95 2.34 31.38
CA ALA A 121 25.96 2.19 30.35
C ALA A 121 27.37 2.03 30.94
N SER A 122 27.71 2.80 31.99
CA SER A 122 28.99 2.62 32.68
C SER A 122 29.10 1.27 33.40
N LYS A 123 28.03 0.81 34.06
CA LYS A 123 28.01 -0.52 34.70
C LYS A 123 28.13 -1.64 33.66
N ALA A 124 27.40 -1.50 32.56
CA ALA A 124 27.41 -2.42 31.43
C ALA A 124 28.80 -2.50 30.79
N PHE A 125 29.48 -1.36 30.59
CA PHE A 125 30.86 -1.33 30.09
C PHE A 125 31.79 -2.17 30.98
N ASP A 126 31.76 -1.94 32.30
CA ASP A 126 32.62 -2.67 33.24
C ASP A 126 32.30 -4.17 33.27
N GLU A 127 31.02 -4.55 33.17
CA GLU A 127 30.60 -5.96 33.14
C GLU A 127 30.96 -6.65 31.82
N ILE A 128 30.80 -5.96 30.69
CA ILE A 128 31.21 -6.44 29.37
C ILE A 128 32.70 -6.79 29.39
N LEU A 129 33.56 -5.92 29.95
CA LEU A 129 35.01 -6.19 30.04
C LEU A 129 35.34 -7.40 30.92
N LYS A 130 34.54 -7.70 31.96
CA LYS A 130 34.71 -8.92 32.75
C LYS A 130 34.34 -10.16 31.95
N ILE A 131 33.21 -10.12 31.24
CA ILE A 131 32.73 -11.22 30.39
C ILE A 131 33.78 -11.58 29.34
N VAL A 132 34.42 -10.59 28.71
CA VAL A 132 35.47 -10.81 27.70
C VAL A 132 36.90 -10.63 28.22
N SER A 133 37.14 -10.88 29.51
CA SER A 133 38.45 -10.73 30.18
C SER A 133 39.60 -11.51 29.54
N HIS A 134 39.30 -12.56 28.78
CA HIS A 134 40.28 -13.38 28.05
C HIS A 134 39.96 -13.35 26.55
N PRO A 135 40.21 -12.22 25.85
CA PRO A 135 39.85 -12.08 24.45
C PRO A 135 40.70 -13.01 23.58
N SER A 136 40.08 -13.58 22.53
CA SER A 136 40.83 -14.29 21.52
C SER A 136 41.71 -13.30 20.72
N PRO A 137 42.82 -13.76 20.10
CA PRO A 137 43.65 -12.90 19.25
C PRO A 137 42.85 -12.23 18.11
N SER A 138 41.76 -12.86 17.67
CA SER A 138 40.88 -12.35 16.62
C SER A 138 40.03 -11.15 17.03
N ILE A 139 39.81 -10.91 18.32
CA ILE A 139 38.98 -9.81 18.84
C ILE A 139 39.78 -8.78 19.66
N ALA A 140 40.98 -9.13 20.13
CA ALA A 140 41.78 -8.31 21.04
C ALA A 140 41.97 -6.86 20.56
N ASN A 141 42.31 -6.64 19.29
CA ASN A 141 42.50 -5.30 18.76
C ASN A 141 41.20 -4.46 18.75
N TYR A 142 40.07 -5.08 18.40
CA TYR A 142 38.77 -4.40 18.39
C TYR A 142 38.29 -4.07 19.81
N LEU A 143 38.51 -4.99 20.76
CA LEU A 143 38.22 -4.76 22.17
C LEU A 143 39.08 -3.64 22.75
N ASN A 144 40.37 -3.59 22.38
CA ASN A 144 41.27 -2.52 22.81
C ASN A 144 40.81 -1.16 22.26
N ASN A 145 40.34 -1.09 21.02
CA ASN A 145 39.79 0.15 20.47
C ASN A 145 38.52 0.58 21.19
N PHE A 146 37.59 -0.35 21.40
CA PHE A 146 36.35 -0.09 22.14
C PHE A 146 36.59 0.40 23.57
N SER A 147 37.59 -0.16 24.25
CA SER A 147 37.91 0.20 25.64
C SER A 147 38.85 1.40 25.80
N LYS A 148 39.37 1.95 24.69
CA LYS A 148 40.30 3.08 24.68
C LYS A 148 39.70 4.34 25.31
N SER A 149 38.42 4.62 25.04
CA SER A 149 37.67 5.71 25.66
C SER A 149 36.43 5.15 26.35
N LYS A 150 36.48 5.01 27.68
CA LYS A 150 35.31 4.59 28.47
C LYS A 150 34.13 5.54 28.28
N THR A 151 34.40 6.85 28.18
CA THR A 151 33.35 7.87 28.00
C THR A 151 32.59 7.68 26.70
N ASP A 152 33.28 7.53 25.57
CA ASP A 152 32.62 7.39 24.27
C ASP A 152 31.99 6.01 24.10
N ALA A 153 32.63 4.96 24.65
CA ALA A 153 32.00 3.64 24.71
C ALA A 153 30.70 3.65 25.51
N CYS A 154 30.64 4.35 26.66
CA CYS A 154 29.40 4.49 27.43
C CYS A 154 28.32 5.27 26.66
N ARG A 155 28.71 6.33 25.93
CA ARG A 155 27.77 7.07 25.08
C ARG A 155 27.22 6.20 23.96
N LEU A 156 28.07 5.44 23.27
CA LEU A 156 27.67 4.44 22.28
C LEU A 156 26.70 3.42 22.89
N ILE A 157 27.05 2.81 24.03
CA ILE A 157 26.20 1.85 24.74
C ILE A 157 24.81 2.44 25.02
N SER A 158 24.75 3.68 25.52
CA SER A 158 23.49 4.36 25.86
C SER A 158 22.56 4.59 24.67
N LYS A 159 23.10 4.51 23.45
CA LYS A 159 22.39 4.73 22.18
C LYS A 159 22.34 3.47 21.31
N PHE A 160 22.79 2.34 21.84
CA PHE A 160 22.82 1.08 21.11
C PHE A 160 21.41 0.48 21.04
N THR A 161 21.01 0.05 19.84
CA THR A 161 19.75 -0.62 19.55
C THR A 161 20.02 -1.91 18.79
N TYR A 162 19.23 -2.94 19.07
CA TYR A 162 19.34 -4.22 18.38
C TYR A 162 17.97 -4.66 17.85
N ILE A 163 17.91 -4.93 16.55
CA ILE A 163 16.71 -5.39 15.84
C ILE A 163 17.05 -6.65 15.05
N TYR A 164 16.05 -7.50 14.80
CA TYR A 164 16.23 -8.70 14.02
C TYR A 164 15.07 -8.98 13.07
N GLY A 165 15.39 -9.61 11.94
CA GLY A 165 14.41 -10.14 10.98
C GLY A 165 13.90 -11.54 11.33
N SER A 166 12.94 -12.03 10.55
CA SER A 166 12.40 -13.38 10.67
C SER A 166 13.34 -14.48 10.12
N GLY A 167 14.33 -14.07 9.33
CA GLY A 167 15.16 -14.96 8.52
C GLY A 167 14.85 -14.92 7.03
N SER A 168 13.80 -14.18 6.62
CA SER A 168 13.38 -13.99 5.23
C SER A 168 13.16 -12.51 4.94
N ALA A 169 14.14 -11.86 4.32
CA ALA A 169 14.05 -10.44 3.98
C ALA A 169 12.84 -10.08 3.09
N PRO A 170 12.44 -10.91 2.09
CA PRO A 170 11.21 -10.66 1.34
C PRO A 170 9.95 -10.73 2.20
N HIS A 171 9.90 -11.63 3.17
CA HIS A 171 8.76 -11.71 4.10
C HIS A 171 8.73 -10.49 5.02
N ASP A 172 9.87 -10.12 5.60
CA ASP A 172 9.98 -8.98 6.50
C ASP A 172 9.59 -7.66 5.82
N LEU A 173 9.93 -7.49 4.53
CA LEU A 173 9.51 -6.31 3.77
C LEU A 173 7.99 -6.25 3.58
N ARG A 174 7.36 -7.38 3.26
CA ARG A 174 5.90 -7.48 3.10
C ARG A 174 5.16 -7.11 4.38
N GLU A 175 5.62 -7.64 5.51
CA GLU A 175 5.02 -7.34 6.81
C GLU A 175 5.27 -5.88 7.22
N SER A 176 6.44 -5.32 6.91
CA SER A 176 6.70 -3.89 7.12
C SER A 176 5.77 -3.00 6.28
N TYR A 177 5.49 -3.36 5.03
CA TYR A 177 4.53 -2.63 4.20
C TYR A 177 3.12 -2.65 4.79
N LYS A 178 2.61 -3.83 5.19
CA LYS A 178 1.29 -3.96 5.82
C LYS A 178 1.18 -3.15 7.12
N LEU A 179 2.26 -3.14 7.92
CA LEU A 179 2.29 -2.46 9.21
C LEU A 179 2.33 -0.94 9.07
N HIS A 180 3.13 -0.41 8.15
CA HIS A 180 3.41 1.03 8.06
C HIS A 180 2.57 1.77 7.01
N ARG A 181 1.84 1.08 6.14
CA ARG A 181 1.02 1.69 5.08
C ARG A 181 -0.47 1.52 5.37
N LEU A 182 -1.12 2.63 5.71
CA LEU A 182 -2.59 2.69 5.83
C LEU A 182 -3.23 2.41 4.47
N GLY A 183 -4.12 1.41 4.40
CA GLY A 183 -4.74 0.98 3.15
C GLY A 183 -3.79 0.18 2.25
N ALA A 184 -2.88 -0.60 2.85
CA ALA A 184 -2.05 -1.56 2.14
C ALA A 184 -2.91 -2.48 1.25
N LEU A 185 -2.54 -2.55 -0.04
CA LEU A 185 -3.18 -3.41 -1.04
C LEU A 185 -2.62 -4.82 -0.95
N GLU A 186 -3.16 -5.65 -0.05
CA GLU A 186 -2.66 -7.00 0.21
C GLU A 186 -2.76 -7.92 -1.03
N GLU A 187 -3.79 -7.72 -1.86
CA GLU A 187 -4.03 -8.47 -3.09
C GLU A 187 -3.01 -8.19 -4.22
N HIS A 188 -2.26 -7.09 -4.09
CA HIS A 188 -1.24 -6.64 -5.06
C HIS A 188 0.14 -6.51 -4.43
N LEU A 189 0.31 -7.10 -3.24
CA LEU A 189 1.49 -6.96 -2.41
C LEU A 189 2.77 -7.36 -3.16
N ASP A 190 2.77 -8.52 -3.82
CA ASP A 190 3.96 -9.02 -4.51
C ASP A 190 4.39 -8.09 -5.65
N GLU A 191 3.44 -7.65 -6.47
CA GLU A 191 3.74 -6.77 -7.59
C GLU A 191 4.21 -5.39 -7.13
N ILE A 192 3.58 -4.83 -6.10
CA ILE A 192 4.02 -3.55 -5.51
C ILE A 192 5.43 -3.70 -4.96
N MET A 193 5.74 -4.79 -4.24
CA MET A 193 7.07 -5.03 -3.68
C MET A 193 8.12 -5.17 -4.78
N TYR A 194 7.85 -5.90 -5.86
CA TYR A 194 8.78 -6.02 -6.98
C TYR A 194 9.04 -4.68 -7.68
N GLU A 195 8.00 -3.88 -7.93
CA GLU A 195 8.15 -2.58 -8.58
C GLU A 195 8.91 -1.58 -7.72
N ILE A 196 8.61 -1.51 -6.41
CA ILE A 196 9.29 -0.54 -5.53
C ILE A 196 10.74 -0.95 -5.24
N LEU A 197 11.01 -2.26 -5.06
CA LEU A 197 12.39 -2.76 -4.92
C LEU A 197 13.22 -2.48 -6.18
N GLY A 198 12.64 -2.70 -7.36
CA GLY A 198 13.29 -2.38 -8.63
C GLY A 198 13.65 -0.90 -8.71
N TRP A 199 12.71 -0.03 -8.34
CA TRP A 199 12.96 1.41 -8.31
C TRP A 199 14.07 1.82 -7.33
N VAL A 200 14.07 1.27 -6.11
CA VAL A 200 15.15 1.54 -5.12
C VAL A 200 16.50 1.09 -5.69
N SER A 201 16.56 -0.11 -6.27
CA SER A 201 17.78 -0.65 -6.90
C SER A 201 18.28 0.25 -8.03
N ASP A 202 17.39 0.78 -8.87
CA ASP A 202 17.76 1.70 -9.94
C ASP A 202 18.31 3.02 -9.40
N VAL A 203 17.70 3.57 -8.35
CA VAL A 203 18.19 4.80 -7.70
C VAL A 203 19.62 4.61 -7.18
N LEU A 204 19.88 3.50 -6.48
CA LEU A 204 21.22 3.18 -5.98
C LEU A 204 22.23 3.01 -7.13
N THR A 205 21.86 2.23 -8.14
CA THR A 205 22.73 1.92 -9.29
C THR A 205 23.12 3.19 -10.03
N LEU A 206 22.15 4.06 -10.34
CA LEU A 206 22.38 5.32 -11.05
C LEU A 206 23.23 6.31 -10.25
N ALA A 207 23.08 6.34 -8.91
CA ALA A 207 23.94 7.15 -8.05
C ALA A 207 25.39 6.62 -8.07
N ALA A 208 25.56 5.31 -7.93
CA ALA A 208 26.87 4.66 -7.95
C ALA A 208 27.60 4.83 -9.30
N GLU A 209 26.92 4.66 -10.43
CA GLU A 209 27.48 4.89 -11.78
C GLU A 209 27.97 6.33 -11.95
N LYS A 210 27.27 7.29 -11.36
CA LYS A 210 27.65 8.71 -11.35
C LYS A 210 28.69 9.06 -10.27
N ARG A 211 29.13 8.08 -9.48
CA ARG A 211 30.03 8.27 -8.32
C ARG A 211 29.49 9.29 -7.32
N GLN A 212 28.17 9.27 -7.12
CA GLN A 212 27.46 10.09 -6.14
C GLN A 212 27.11 9.23 -4.92
N PRO A 213 26.93 9.84 -3.73
CA PRO A 213 26.43 9.13 -2.56
C PRO A 213 25.09 8.44 -2.85
N THR A 214 24.99 7.19 -2.46
CA THR A 214 23.83 6.30 -2.61
C THR A 214 22.77 6.62 -1.56
N ILE A 215 22.08 7.74 -1.75
CA ILE A 215 21.08 8.26 -0.82
C ILE A 215 19.69 8.22 -1.46
N VAL A 216 18.71 7.68 -0.72
CA VAL A 216 17.28 7.70 -1.08
C VAL A 216 16.53 8.61 -0.10
N ARG A 217 15.82 9.61 -0.62
CA ARG A 217 14.94 10.46 0.20
C ARG A 217 13.63 9.74 0.47
N ALA A 218 13.21 9.68 1.73
CA ALA A 218 11.96 9.02 2.12
C ALA A 218 10.72 9.63 1.43
N LYS A 219 10.72 10.95 1.21
CA LYS A 219 9.68 11.65 0.43
C LYS A 219 9.55 11.13 -1.00
N ASP A 220 10.68 10.94 -1.69
CA ASP A 220 10.68 10.52 -3.09
C ASP A 220 10.25 9.04 -3.21
N PHE A 221 10.72 8.21 -2.26
CA PHE A 221 10.23 6.85 -2.09
C PHE A 221 8.72 6.80 -1.86
N GLY A 222 8.20 7.62 -0.94
CA GLY A 222 6.78 7.69 -0.63
C GLY A 222 5.93 8.13 -1.82
N ALA A 223 6.40 9.11 -2.60
CA ALA A 223 5.75 9.54 -3.84
C ALA A 223 5.71 8.41 -4.87
N ARG A 224 6.84 7.72 -5.09
CA ARG A 224 6.92 6.62 -6.03
C ARG A 224 6.03 5.45 -5.62
N LEU A 225 6.04 5.07 -4.35
CA LEU A 225 5.17 4.02 -3.83
C LEU A 225 3.70 4.41 -3.99
N GLY A 226 3.33 5.67 -3.76
CA GLY A 226 1.98 6.18 -4.01
C GLY A 226 1.54 6.08 -5.46
N GLU A 227 2.43 6.34 -6.43
CA GLU A 227 2.15 6.15 -7.86
C GLU A 227 1.88 4.68 -8.19
N ILE A 228 2.72 3.77 -7.69
CA ILE A 228 2.57 2.32 -7.89
C ILE A 228 1.25 1.85 -7.29
N GLU A 229 0.97 2.17 -6.02
CA GLU A 229 -0.30 1.82 -5.38
C GLU A 229 -1.50 2.42 -6.13
N SER A 230 -1.40 3.66 -6.63
CA SER A 230 -2.45 4.29 -7.42
C SER A 230 -2.73 3.55 -8.71
N LYS A 231 -1.69 3.08 -9.42
CA LYS A 231 -1.82 2.24 -10.62
C LYS A 231 -2.62 0.96 -10.31
N TYR A 232 -2.39 0.34 -9.16
CA TYR A 232 -3.12 -0.87 -8.74
C TYR A 232 -4.56 -0.56 -8.30
N ARG A 233 -4.78 0.53 -7.57
CA ARG A 233 -6.15 1.04 -7.26
C ARG A 233 -6.95 1.43 -8.50
N GLN A 234 -6.26 1.85 -9.57
CA GLN A 234 -6.86 2.28 -10.84
C GLN A 234 -6.99 1.17 -11.88
N LYS A 235 -6.71 -0.11 -11.55
CA LYS A 235 -7.07 -1.21 -12.46
C LYS A 235 -8.57 -1.08 -12.81
N THR A 236 -8.80 -1.03 -14.12
CA THR A 236 -9.61 0.03 -14.77
C THR A 236 -11.09 -0.33 -14.94
N ILE A 237 -11.55 -1.37 -14.23
CA ILE A 237 -12.90 -1.90 -14.34
C ILE A 237 -13.38 -2.16 -12.92
N LEU A 238 -14.51 -1.55 -12.56
CA LEU A 238 -15.29 -2.00 -11.43
C LEU A 238 -15.89 -3.35 -11.82
N ASN A 239 -15.22 -4.44 -11.45
CA ASN A 239 -15.71 -5.77 -11.72
C ASN A 239 -16.81 -6.09 -10.73
N TYR A 240 -17.95 -6.52 -11.25
CA TYR A 240 -19.04 -7.10 -10.48
C TYR A 240 -19.59 -8.28 -11.29
N PHE A 241 -19.74 -9.42 -10.63
CA PHE A 241 -20.20 -10.64 -11.26
C PHE A 241 -21.71 -10.74 -11.14
N CYS A 242 -22.43 -10.52 -12.25
CA CYS A 242 -23.87 -10.72 -12.30
C CYS A 242 -24.18 -12.21 -12.18
N ASN A 243 -25.06 -12.56 -11.26
CA ASN A 243 -25.43 -13.94 -10.96
C ASN A 243 -26.93 -14.22 -11.12
N ARG A 244 -27.74 -13.19 -11.44
CA ARG A 244 -29.18 -13.31 -11.61
C ARG A 244 -29.58 -13.64 -13.04
N SER A 245 -30.70 -14.33 -13.15
CA SER A 245 -31.41 -14.65 -14.39
C SER A 245 -32.89 -14.31 -14.24
N SER A 246 -33.66 -14.37 -15.33
CA SER A 246 -35.11 -14.14 -15.27
C SER A 246 -35.84 -15.13 -14.34
N GLU A 247 -35.29 -16.32 -14.11
CA GLU A 247 -35.86 -17.33 -13.19
C GLU A 247 -35.58 -17.05 -11.70
N SER A 248 -34.78 -16.03 -11.37
CA SER A 248 -34.42 -15.72 -9.98
C SER A 248 -35.65 -15.22 -9.19
N GLU A 249 -35.83 -15.71 -7.96
CA GLU A 249 -37.03 -15.43 -7.15
C GLU A 249 -37.20 -13.94 -6.85
N ASP A 250 -36.09 -13.24 -6.54
CA ASP A 250 -36.07 -11.81 -6.27
C ASP A 250 -36.39 -10.96 -7.51
N VAL A 251 -35.96 -11.39 -8.70
CA VAL A 251 -36.33 -10.79 -9.99
C VAL A 251 -37.84 -10.91 -10.21
N GLN A 252 -38.39 -12.13 -10.08
CA GLN A 252 -39.82 -12.38 -10.27
C GLN A 252 -40.69 -11.62 -9.26
N ASN A 253 -40.25 -11.52 -8.00
CA ASN A 253 -40.94 -10.75 -6.98
C ASN A 253 -40.89 -9.24 -7.28
N THR A 254 -39.73 -8.73 -7.73
CA THR A 254 -39.59 -7.32 -8.13
C THR A 254 -40.54 -6.94 -9.26
N ILE A 255 -40.70 -7.80 -10.27
CA ILE A 255 -41.64 -7.54 -11.38
C ILE A 255 -43.09 -7.51 -10.87
N LYS A 256 -43.47 -8.44 -9.99
CA LYS A 256 -44.83 -8.50 -9.39
C LYS A 256 -45.14 -7.29 -8.50
N ASP A 257 -44.17 -6.88 -7.68
CA ASP A 257 -44.30 -5.72 -6.79
C ASP A 257 -44.46 -4.41 -7.58
N ALA A 258 -44.06 -4.41 -8.85
CA ALA A 258 -44.18 -3.30 -9.79
C ALA A 258 -43.70 -1.97 -9.15
N PRO A 259 -42.41 -1.86 -8.79
CA PRO A 259 -41.83 -0.59 -8.35
C PRO A 259 -41.98 0.48 -9.45
N ASN A 260 -41.75 1.75 -9.10
CA ASN A 260 -42.10 2.88 -9.98
C ASN A 260 -41.40 2.79 -11.34
N TYR A 261 -40.15 2.32 -11.41
CA TYR A 261 -39.48 2.14 -12.70
C TYR A 261 -40.14 1.07 -13.57
N ILE A 262 -40.62 -0.04 -13.00
CA ILE A 262 -41.38 -1.09 -13.72
C ILE A 262 -42.74 -0.54 -14.17
N LYS A 263 -43.44 0.22 -13.31
CA LYS A 263 -44.67 0.92 -13.71
C LYS A 263 -44.43 1.87 -14.89
N GLN A 264 -43.32 2.60 -14.88
CA GLN A 264 -42.94 3.47 -15.99
C GLN A 264 -42.67 2.70 -17.29
N LEU A 265 -42.02 1.54 -17.21
CA LEU A 265 -41.77 0.67 -18.37
C LEU A 265 -43.09 0.12 -18.94
N ASN A 266 -44.02 -0.27 -18.07
CA ASN A 266 -45.37 -0.66 -18.48
C ASN A 266 -46.15 0.49 -19.15
N LEU A 267 -46.00 1.74 -18.65
CA LEU A 267 -46.65 2.91 -19.26
C LEU A 267 -46.22 3.16 -20.71
N ILE A 268 -45.00 2.78 -21.07
CA ILE A 268 -44.49 2.91 -22.44
C ILE A 268 -44.61 1.60 -23.24
N ASN A 269 -45.24 0.56 -22.65
CA ASN A 269 -45.50 -0.72 -23.30
C ASN A 269 -44.22 -1.40 -23.83
N VAL A 270 -43.19 -1.51 -23.00
CA VAL A 270 -42.05 -2.41 -23.29
C VAL A 270 -42.49 -3.86 -23.20
N ASP A 271 -41.74 -4.78 -23.82
CA ASP A 271 -42.02 -6.21 -23.74
C ASP A 271 -41.56 -6.84 -22.41
N ASP A 272 -42.07 -8.05 -22.14
CA ASP A 272 -41.79 -8.76 -20.89
C ASP A 272 -40.30 -9.11 -20.73
N SER A 273 -39.57 -9.36 -21.83
CA SER A 273 -38.14 -9.65 -21.79
C SER A 273 -37.35 -8.45 -21.30
N GLU A 274 -37.72 -7.26 -21.75
CA GLU A 274 -37.11 -6.00 -21.31
C GLU A 274 -37.45 -5.70 -19.83
N LEU A 275 -38.64 -6.07 -19.36
CA LEU A 275 -38.98 -5.96 -17.94
C LEU A 275 -38.09 -6.86 -17.06
N GLU A 276 -37.80 -8.08 -17.52
CA GLU A 276 -36.88 -9.00 -16.87
C GLU A 276 -35.45 -8.46 -16.83
N GLU A 277 -34.94 -7.96 -17.96
CA GLU A 277 -33.60 -7.36 -18.04
C GLU A 277 -33.48 -6.12 -17.14
N ALA A 278 -34.49 -5.24 -17.14
CA ALA A 278 -34.53 -4.07 -16.28
C ALA A 278 -34.52 -4.42 -14.79
N ALA A 279 -35.25 -5.48 -14.41
CA ALA A 279 -35.29 -5.96 -13.03
C ALA A 279 -33.94 -6.54 -12.59
N ILE A 280 -33.31 -7.37 -13.43
CA ILE A 280 -31.96 -7.90 -13.20
C ILE A 280 -30.97 -6.75 -13.04
N ALA A 281 -30.93 -5.83 -14.01
CA ALA A 281 -30.01 -4.69 -13.98
C ALA A 281 -30.17 -3.84 -12.71
N ASN A 282 -31.41 -3.60 -12.27
CA ASN A 282 -31.68 -2.82 -11.06
C ASN A 282 -31.16 -3.51 -9.78
N LEU A 283 -31.41 -4.82 -9.63
CA LEU A 283 -30.98 -5.59 -8.47
C LEU A 283 -29.45 -5.71 -8.41
N GLU A 284 -28.83 -6.10 -9.53
CA GLU A 284 -27.37 -6.23 -9.63
C GLU A 284 -26.66 -4.90 -9.37
N THR A 285 -27.23 -3.78 -9.85
CA THR A 285 -26.67 -2.45 -9.57
C THR A 285 -26.75 -2.09 -8.09
N LYS A 286 -27.85 -2.41 -7.40
CA LYS A 286 -27.99 -2.14 -5.97
C LYS A 286 -26.94 -2.90 -5.17
N ASP A 287 -26.74 -4.17 -5.50
CA ASP A 287 -25.74 -5.01 -4.83
C ASP A 287 -24.31 -4.54 -5.15
N ALA A 288 -24.01 -4.21 -6.41
CA ALA A 288 -22.72 -3.66 -6.81
C ALA A 288 -22.39 -2.35 -6.08
N VAL A 289 -23.36 -1.44 -5.92
CA VAL A 289 -23.15 -0.19 -5.16
C VAL A 289 -22.83 -0.50 -3.70
N VAL A 290 -23.51 -1.46 -3.07
CA VAL A 290 -23.24 -1.85 -1.68
C VAL A 290 -21.84 -2.43 -1.55
N GLU A 291 -21.48 -3.37 -2.42
CA GLU A 291 -20.17 -4.02 -2.43
C GLU A 291 -19.03 -3.00 -2.61
N TRP A 292 -19.11 -2.17 -3.65
CA TRP A 292 -18.08 -1.17 -3.94
C TRP A 292 -18.00 -0.08 -2.85
N THR A 293 -19.10 0.24 -2.19
CA THR A 293 -19.08 1.20 -1.06
C THR A 293 -18.43 0.58 0.18
N LEU A 294 -18.73 -0.68 0.51
CA LEU A 294 -18.15 -1.39 1.66
C LEU A 294 -16.64 -1.62 1.48
N ASN A 295 -16.21 -1.89 0.25
CA ASN A 295 -14.80 -2.09 -0.10
C ASN A 295 -14.02 -0.77 -0.27
N GLY A 296 -14.70 0.38 -0.32
CA GLY A 296 -14.08 1.68 -0.58
C GLY A 296 -13.67 1.90 -2.04
N ASP A 297 -14.18 1.09 -2.97
CA ASP A 297 -13.92 1.17 -4.41
C ASP A 297 -14.61 2.35 -5.11
N VAL A 298 -15.72 2.82 -4.51
CA VAL A 298 -16.54 3.95 -4.96
C VAL A 298 -16.98 4.79 -3.77
N GLN A 299 -16.78 6.11 -3.85
CA GLN A 299 -17.28 7.07 -2.86
C GLN A 299 -18.74 7.47 -3.13
N ASP A 300 -19.54 7.71 -2.08
CA ASP A 300 -20.94 8.17 -2.22
C ASP A 300 -21.06 9.44 -3.08
N TYR A 301 -20.13 10.39 -2.90
CA TYR A 301 -20.08 11.60 -3.72
C TYR A 301 -19.89 11.29 -5.22
N SER A 302 -19.00 10.36 -5.55
CA SER A 302 -18.73 9.94 -6.92
C SER A 302 -19.94 9.28 -7.57
N TYR A 303 -20.65 8.44 -6.81
CA TYR A 303 -21.88 7.81 -7.31
C TYR A 303 -23.00 8.83 -7.56
N ARG A 304 -23.18 9.81 -6.66
CA ARG A 304 -24.13 10.92 -6.89
C ARG A 304 -23.75 11.78 -8.09
N TYR A 305 -22.45 12.03 -8.28
CA TYR A 305 -21.95 12.73 -9.46
C TYR A 305 -22.28 11.97 -10.75
N TYR A 306 -22.07 10.66 -10.75
CA TYR A 306 -22.40 9.78 -11.88
C TYR A 306 -23.90 9.80 -12.21
N GLN A 307 -24.77 9.70 -11.20
CA GLN A 307 -26.22 9.84 -11.37
C GLN A 307 -26.60 11.20 -12.00
N ARG A 308 -25.94 12.28 -11.59
CA ARG A 308 -26.18 13.62 -12.16
C ARG A 308 -25.80 13.69 -13.64
N GLU A 309 -24.70 13.06 -14.04
CA GLU A 309 -24.31 13.00 -15.46
C GLU A 309 -25.29 12.18 -16.29
N LEU A 310 -25.75 11.03 -15.79
CA LEU A 310 -26.80 10.25 -16.45
C LEU A 310 -28.12 11.02 -16.56
N ARG A 311 -28.51 11.76 -15.52
CA ARG A 311 -29.70 12.63 -15.55
C ARG A 311 -29.57 13.75 -16.59
N ARG A 312 -28.38 14.34 -16.73
CA ARG A 312 -28.09 15.33 -17.78
C ARG A 312 -28.20 14.70 -19.17
N CYS A 313 -27.69 13.48 -19.36
CA CYS A 313 -27.85 12.72 -20.59
C CYS A 313 -29.32 12.53 -20.95
N TRP A 314 -30.10 12.02 -19.99
CA TRP A 314 -31.53 11.82 -20.14
C TRP A 314 -32.25 13.11 -20.55
N GLY A 315 -31.93 14.24 -19.92
CA GLY A 315 -32.50 15.55 -20.26
C GLY A 315 -32.21 15.98 -21.70
N ILE A 316 -30.98 15.74 -22.18
CA ILE A 316 -30.59 16.03 -23.57
C ILE A 316 -31.37 15.13 -24.54
N GLN A 317 -31.46 13.82 -24.26
CA GLN A 317 -32.20 12.89 -25.13
C GLN A 317 -33.70 13.19 -25.15
N LYS A 318 -34.28 13.54 -23.99
CA LYS A 318 -35.68 13.96 -23.87
C LYS A 318 -35.98 15.16 -24.75
N GLN A 319 -35.12 16.18 -24.74
CA GLN A 319 -35.28 17.37 -25.59
C GLN A 319 -35.19 17.02 -27.08
N LYS A 320 -34.17 16.22 -27.46
CA LYS A 320 -33.97 15.78 -28.84
C LYS A 320 -35.20 15.02 -29.37
N ILE A 321 -35.68 14.03 -28.61
CA ILE A 321 -36.81 13.20 -29.02
C ILE A 321 -38.11 14.00 -29.05
N HIS A 322 -38.30 14.96 -28.13
CA HIS A 322 -39.45 15.84 -28.17
C HIS A 322 -39.53 16.66 -29.48
N LEU A 323 -38.39 17.10 -30.01
CA LEU A 323 -38.32 17.80 -31.29
C LEU A 323 -38.57 16.85 -32.47
N ASP A 324 -37.95 15.67 -32.45
CA ASP A 324 -37.97 14.72 -33.58
C ASP A 324 -39.31 13.96 -33.70
N PHE A 325 -40.01 13.72 -32.59
CA PHE A 325 -41.22 12.88 -32.50
C PHE A 325 -42.49 13.66 -32.11
N ASN A 326 -42.53 14.97 -32.39
CA ASN A 326 -43.71 15.78 -32.09
C ASN A 326 -44.97 15.23 -32.79
N GLY A 327 -46.06 15.05 -32.04
CA GLY A 327 -47.33 14.51 -32.54
C GLY A 327 -47.44 12.98 -32.60
N ARG A 328 -46.41 12.23 -32.17
CA ARG A 328 -46.47 10.76 -32.02
C ARG A 328 -47.16 10.34 -30.71
N PRO A 329 -47.67 9.10 -30.62
CA PRO A 329 -48.18 8.55 -29.36
C PRO A 329 -47.14 8.63 -28.24
N GLU A 330 -47.57 8.98 -27.04
CA GLU A 330 -46.69 9.15 -25.87
C GLU A 330 -45.92 7.87 -25.51
N THR A 331 -46.49 6.71 -25.81
CA THR A 331 -45.85 5.40 -25.68
C THR A 331 -44.65 5.26 -26.61
N GLU A 332 -44.79 5.59 -27.90
CA GLU A 332 -43.71 5.54 -28.90
C GLU A 332 -42.58 6.52 -28.56
N VAL A 333 -42.94 7.73 -28.10
CA VAL A 333 -41.99 8.73 -27.60
C VAL A 333 -41.19 8.18 -26.41
N GLY A 334 -41.88 7.54 -25.46
CA GLY A 334 -41.25 6.97 -24.27
C GLY A 334 -40.34 5.79 -24.56
N GLN A 335 -40.74 4.87 -25.44
CA GLN A 335 -39.90 3.77 -25.91
C GLN A 335 -38.62 4.27 -26.57
N ARG A 336 -38.74 5.30 -27.42
CA ARG A 336 -37.57 5.89 -28.08
C ARG A 336 -36.61 6.53 -27.07
N LEU A 337 -37.15 7.23 -26.07
CA LEU A 337 -36.34 7.86 -25.02
C LEU A 337 -35.59 6.83 -24.18
N TYR A 338 -36.28 5.75 -23.83
CA TYR A 338 -35.70 4.65 -23.07
C TYR A 338 -34.50 4.03 -23.80
N ILE A 339 -34.69 3.56 -25.04
CA ILE A 339 -33.65 2.92 -25.85
C ILE A 339 -32.47 3.86 -26.11
N GLU A 340 -32.74 5.13 -26.44
CA GLU A 340 -31.68 6.11 -26.70
C GLU A 340 -30.85 6.40 -25.44
N CYS A 341 -31.49 6.43 -24.26
CA CYS A 341 -30.76 6.57 -22.99
C CYS A 341 -29.88 5.35 -22.72
N LEU A 342 -30.41 4.13 -22.85
CA LEU A 342 -29.65 2.89 -22.65
C LEU A 342 -28.44 2.78 -23.56
N ASN A 343 -28.55 3.21 -24.83
CA ASN A 343 -27.44 3.18 -25.80
C ASN A 343 -26.35 4.23 -25.52
N ASN A 344 -26.69 5.34 -24.86
CA ASN A 344 -25.75 6.44 -24.61
C ASN A 344 -25.05 6.36 -23.25
N VAL A 345 -25.35 5.37 -22.41
CA VAL A 345 -24.79 5.25 -21.05
C VAL A 345 -23.27 5.03 -21.01
N THR A 346 -22.72 4.37 -22.03
CA THR A 346 -21.28 3.99 -22.11
C THR A 346 -20.32 5.18 -22.18
N ARG A 347 -20.85 6.40 -22.33
CA ARG A 347 -20.07 7.65 -22.41
C ARG A 347 -19.73 8.23 -21.04
N TYR A 348 -20.30 7.70 -19.96
CA TYR A 348 -20.15 8.25 -18.61
C TYR A 348 -19.33 7.31 -17.73
N TYR A 349 -18.43 7.88 -16.95
CA TYR A 349 -17.47 7.16 -16.12
C TYR A 349 -17.79 7.38 -14.64
N LEU A 350 -17.65 6.34 -13.83
CA LEU A 350 -17.72 6.41 -12.38
C LEU A 350 -16.27 6.42 -11.85
N GLU A 351 -15.85 7.51 -11.22
CA GLU A 351 -14.45 7.71 -10.78
C GLU A 351 -13.39 7.52 -11.87
N ASN A 352 -13.69 7.96 -13.09
CA ASN A 352 -12.88 7.71 -14.30
C ASN A 352 -12.74 6.23 -14.68
N LYS A 353 -13.47 5.32 -14.03
CA LYS A 353 -13.57 3.90 -14.38
C LYS A 353 -14.75 3.68 -15.33
N LYS A 354 -14.57 2.82 -16.32
CA LYS A 354 -15.67 2.38 -17.17
C LYS A 354 -16.53 1.41 -16.36
N VAL A 355 -17.84 1.61 -16.38
CA VAL A 355 -18.81 0.69 -15.78
C VAL A 355 -19.41 -0.22 -16.85
N GLY A 356 -19.86 -1.42 -16.44
CA GLY A 356 -20.62 -2.29 -17.32
C GLY A 356 -21.98 -1.69 -17.69
N ASP A 357 -22.52 -2.11 -18.84
CA ASP A 357 -23.80 -1.59 -19.35
C ASP A 357 -24.94 -1.86 -18.36
N PHE A 358 -24.99 -3.06 -17.78
CA PHE A 358 -25.98 -3.45 -16.76
C PHE A 358 -26.00 -2.47 -15.57
N PHE A 359 -24.83 -1.99 -15.11
CA PHE A 359 -24.73 -1.09 -13.97
C PHE A 359 -25.32 0.28 -14.29
N ALA A 360 -25.03 0.77 -15.50
CA ALA A 360 -25.53 2.05 -15.95
C ALA A 360 -27.05 2.00 -16.22
N HIS A 361 -27.54 0.90 -16.80
CA HIS A 361 -28.98 0.64 -16.99
C HIS A 361 -29.70 0.57 -15.64
N GLY A 362 -29.20 -0.24 -14.70
CA GLY A 362 -29.77 -0.33 -13.36
C GLY A 362 -29.73 0.98 -12.58
N THR A 363 -28.72 1.82 -12.81
CA THR A 363 -28.67 3.19 -12.25
C THR A 363 -29.77 4.08 -12.83
N LEU A 364 -30.03 4.02 -14.13
CA LEU A 364 -31.18 4.69 -14.74
C LEU A 364 -32.50 4.20 -14.14
N HIS A 365 -32.67 2.89 -13.95
CA HIS A 365 -33.85 2.32 -13.31
C HIS A 365 -34.02 2.80 -11.87
N SER A 366 -32.93 2.85 -11.08
CA SER A 366 -32.94 3.37 -9.72
C SER A 366 -33.36 4.85 -9.66
N MET A 367 -32.93 5.66 -10.65
CA MET A 367 -33.35 7.05 -10.77
C MET A 367 -34.82 7.20 -11.20
N ALA A 368 -35.30 6.34 -12.10
CA ALA A 368 -36.70 6.28 -12.52
C ALA A 368 -37.62 5.82 -11.39
N ASP A 369 -37.15 4.91 -10.54
CA ASP A 369 -37.88 4.44 -9.36
C ASP A 369 -38.15 5.56 -8.35
N LYS A 370 -37.15 6.42 -8.18
CA LYS A 370 -37.25 7.64 -7.36
C LYS A 370 -37.97 8.81 -8.07
N LEU A 371 -38.53 8.58 -9.26
CA LEU A 371 -39.17 9.59 -10.12
C LEU A 371 -38.28 10.83 -10.41
N THR A 372 -36.95 10.68 -10.33
CA THR A 372 -36.02 11.79 -10.64
C THR A 372 -35.82 11.98 -12.15
N ILE A 373 -36.12 10.92 -12.90
CA ILE A 373 -36.23 10.86 -14.36
C ILE A 373 -37.46 10.02 -14.71
N GLY A 374 -37.90 10.10 -15.96
CA GLY A 374 -38.89 9.16 -16.45
C GLY A 374 -39.00 9.04 -17.96
N TRP A 375 -39.66 7.97 -18.38
CA TRP A 375 -39.70 7.57 -19.80
C TRP A 375 -40.91 8.15 -20.51
N HIS A 376 -42.09 8.08 -19.88
CA HIS A 376 -43.32 8.64 -20.43
C HIS A 376 -43.32 10.19 -20.30
N PRO A 377 -43.79 10.97 -21.29
CA PRO A 377 -43.85 12.44 -21.21
C PRO A 377 -44.53 12.98 -19.94
N GLU A 378 -45.62 12.32 -19.53
CA GLU A 378 -46.38 12.63 -18.31
C GLU A 378 -46.14 11.65 -17.14
N PHE A 379 -44.95 11.03 -17.05
CA PHE A 379 -44.68 10.05 -15.98
C PHE A 379 -44.94 10.59 -14.57
N ASP A 380 -44.58 11.85 -14.32
CA ASP A 380 -44.81 12.55 -13.05
C ASP A 380 -46.31 12.66 -12.71
N LYS A 381 -47.18 12.87 -13.70
CA LYS A 381 -48.64 12.97 -13.45
C LYS A 381 -49.28 11.59 -13.30
N LYS A 382 -48.76 10.58 -14.00
CA LYS A 382 -49.32 9.23 -14.02
C LYS A 382 -48.89 8.39 -12.81
N LEU A 383 -47.73 8.71 -12.21
CA LEU A 383 -47.13 7.93 -11.12
C LEU A 383 -46.67 8.77 -9.91
N GLY A 384 -46.60 10.09 -10.05
CA GLY A 384 -46.36 10.97 -8.91
C GLY A 384 -47.59 11.00 -8.01
N ASP A 385 -47.34 11.08 -6.70
CA ASP A 385 -48.37 11.22 -5.70
C ASP A 385 -49.01 12.62 -5.84
N PRO A 386 -50.35 12.76 -5.98
CA PRO A 386 -51.00 14.06 -5.99
C PRO A 386 -50.76 14.88 -4.71
N ASP A 387 -50.36 14.23 -3.60
CA ASP A 387 -50.28 14.80 -2.26
C ASP A 387 -48.91 14.64 -1.54
N ALA A 388 -47.80 14.35 -2.25
CA ALA A 388 -46.46 14.23 -1.64
C ALA A 388 -45.61 15.52 -1.64
#